data_AF-W7IJW1-F1
#
_entry.id   AF-W7IJW1-F1
#
_cell.length_a   1.000
_cell.length_b   1.000
_cell.length_c   1.000
_cell.angle_alpha   90.00
_cell.angle_beta   90.00
_cell.angle_gamma   90.00
#
_symmetry.space_group_name_H-M   'P 1'
#
loop_
_entity.id
_entity.type
_entity.pdbx_description
1 polymer ?
#
loop_
_entity_poly.entity_id
_entity_poly.type
_entity_poly.pdbx_seq_one_letter_code
_entity_poly.pdbx_strand_id
1 'polypeptide(L)'
;MAPMRRLVVLRHAKSAWPEGVPDYRRPLADRGRRDAAAVGRWLAAKVGPVDVTLVSPATRTRQTWDIVAAELDGAPTVVHDEQLYGEGPDSILAVLGTLPQSAETVLLIGHNPDLEDVVATLSGTRPVLKTATLSLLTWDGDRFDLTPGAAELTTTEKVRGD
;
A
#
# COMPACT_ATOMS: atom_id res chain seq x y z
N MET A 1 -16.53 22.24 1.03
CA MET A 1 -16.18 20.85 0.64
C MET A 1 -15.38 20.25 1.77
N ALA A 2 -15.65 19.00 2.15
CA ALA A 2 -14.77 18.28 3.07
C ALA A 2 -13.40 18.09 2.40
N PRO A 3 -12.30 17.93 3.15
CA PRO A 3 -11.00 17.68 2.55
C PRO A 3 -11.01 16.33 1.81
N MET A 4 -10.30 16.24 0.69
CA MET A 4 -10.20 15.00 -0.08
C MET A 4 -9.05 14.15 0.49
N ARG A 5 -9.33 12.87 0.75
CA ARG A 5 -8.36 11.91 1.27
C ARG A 5 -8.00 10.86 0.22
N ARG A 6 -6.82 10.28 0.37
CA ARG A 6 -6.28 9.28 -0.56
C ARG A 6 -5.74 8.09 0.21
N LEU A 7 -6.12 6.90 -0.22
CA LEU A 7 -5.50 5.64 0.20
C LEU A 7 -4.89 4.97 -1.03
N VAL A 8 -3.58 4.79 -1.02
CA VAL A 8 -2.85 3.99 -2.00
C VAL A 8 -2.61 2.61 -1.43
N VAL A 9 -3.24 1.60 -2.00
CA VAL A 9 -3.06 0.19 -1.61
C VAL A 9 -2.06 -0.45 -2.56
N LEU A 10 -0.85 -0.72 -2.09
CA LEU A 10 0.24 -1.31 -2.86
C LEU A 10 0.51 -2.75 -2.39
N ARG A 11 0.31 -3.72 -3.29
CA ARG A 11 0.87 -5.06 -3.04
C ARG A 11 2.38 -5.01 -3.20
N HIS A 12 3.09 -5.62 -2.25
CA HIS A 12 4.55 -5.72 -2.28
C HIS A 12 5.11 -6.15 -3.65
N ALA A 13 6.32 -5.69 -3.97
CA ALA A 13 6.98 -6.04 -5.21
C ALA A 13 7.43 -7.50 -5.24
N LYS A 14 7.79 -8.01 -6.43
CA LYS A 14 8.07 -9.44 -6.63
C LYS A 14 9.18 -9.93 -5.69
N SER A 15 8.84 -10.89 -4.84
CA SER A 15 9.80 -11.56 -3.94
C SER A 15 10.51 -12.75 -4.60
N ALA A 16 11.71 -13.03 -4.10
CA ALA A 16 12.49 -14.22 -4.42
C ALA A 16 12.05 -15.42 -3.54
N TRP A 17 12.58 -16.59 -3.87
CA TRP A 17 12.40 -17.84 -3.13
C TRP A 17 13.76 -18.55 -2.93
N PRO A 18 14.69 -17.95 -2.18
CA PRO A 18 15.93 -18.62 -1.82
C PRO A 18 15.65 -19.83 -0.92
N GLU A 19 16.43 -20.88 -1.11
CA GLU A 19 16.33 -22.12 -0.32
C GLU A 19 16.61 -21.84 1.16
N GLY A 20 15.83 -22.49 2.04
CA GLY A 20 16.00 -22.38 3.50
C GLY A 20 15.54 -21.06 4.14
N VAL A 21 14.97 -20.13 3.37
CA VAL A 21 14.49 -18.84 3.91
C VAL A 21 12.99 -18.89 4.24
N PRO A 22 12.59 -18.62 5.50
CA PRO A 22 11.19 -18.56 5.90
C PRO A 22 10.40 -17.48 5.14
N ASP A 23 9.09 -17.67 4.96
CA ASP A 23 8.27 -16.76 4.14
C ASP A 23 8.42 -15.28 4.53
N TYR A 24 8.31 -15.01 5.83
CA TYR A 24 8.43 -13.66 6.41
C TYR A 24 9.75 -12.97 6.05
N ARG A 25 10.83 -13.74 5.89
CA ARG A 25 12.19 -13.25 5.59
C ARG A 25 12.54 -13.25 4.11
N ARG A 26 11.62 -13.66 3.23
CA ARG A 26 11.88 -13.68 1.79
C ARG A 26 12.19 -12.27 1.28
N PRO A 27 13.33 -12.08 0.58
CA PRO A 27 13.70 -10.79 0.02
C PRO A 27 12.96 -10.52 -1.29
N LEU A 28 13.10 -9.31 -1.81
CA LEU A 28 12.77 -8.98 -3.19
C LEU A 28 13.68 -9.71 -4.17
N ALA A 29 13.10 -10.11 -5.31
CA ALA A 29 13.86 -10.49 -6.48
C ALA A 29 14.36 -9.24 -7.23
N ASP A 30 15.34 -9.36 -8.09
CA ASP A 30 15.90 -8.22 -8.86
C ASP A 30 14.84 -7.48 -9.66
N ARG A 31 13.92 -8.22 -10.29
CA ARG A 31 12.75 -7.63 -10.94
C ARG A 31 11.86 -6.87 -9.97
N GLY A 32 11.66 -7.38 -8.76
CA GLY A 32 10.87 -6.71 -7.72
C GLY A 32 11.49 -5.37 -7.30
N ARG A 33 12.82 -5.30 -7.22
CA ARG A 33 13.53 -4.04 -6.92
C ARG A 33 13.29 -2.99 -8.01
N ARG A 34 13.37 -3.37 -9.28
CA ARG A 34 13.10 -2.47 -10.42
C ARG A 34 11.64 -2.03 -10.47
N ASP A 35 10.71 -2.96 -10.26
CA ASP A 35 9.28 -2.66 -10.15
C ASP A 35 8.98 -1.69 -8.99
N ALA A 36 9.61 -1.86 -7.81
CA ALA A 36 9.42 -0.98 -6.67
C ALA A 36 9.90 0.46 -6.95
N ALA A 37 11.05 0.61 -7.61
CA ALA A 37 11.56 1.94 -8.00
C ALA A 37 10.60 2.62 -9.00
N ALA A 38 10.07 1.86 -9.96
CA ALA A 38 9.07 2.38 -10.89
C ALA A 38 7.77 2.79 -10.18
N VAL A 39 7.32 2.02 -9.17
CA VAL A 39 6.18 2.41 -8.33
C VAL A 39 6.45 3.72 -7.61
N GLY A 40 7.63 3.91 -7.01
CA GLY A 40 7.98 5.16 -6.34
C GLY A 40 7.91 6.37 -7.27
N ARG A 41 8.51 6.28 -8.47
CA ARG A 41 8.40 7.34 -9.49
C ARG A 41 6.96 7.60 -9.93
N TRP A 42 6.15 6.54 -10.06
CA TRP A 42 4.74 6.69 -10.43
C TRP A 42 3.97 7.44 -9.34
N LEU A 43 4.20 7.10 -8.06
CA LEU A 43 3.57 7.78 -6.91
C LEU A 43 3.95 9.26 -6.86
N ALA A 44 5.24 9.59 -7.00
CA ALA A 44 5.72 10.97 -7.04
C ALA A 44 5.05 11.77 -8.17
N ALA A 45 4.89 11.16 -9.35
CA ALA A 45 4.32 11.84 -10.51
C ALA A 45 2.79 11.94 -10.52
N LYS A 46 2.07 11.01 -9.87
CA LYS A 46 0.60 10.86 -10.02
C LYS A 46 -0.20 11.08 -8.75
N VAL A 47 0.40 10.83 -7.58
CA VAL A 47 -0.26 10.97 -6.27
C VAL A 47 0.24 12.20 -5.53
N GLY A 48 1.55 12.44 -5.56
CA GLY A 48 2.20 13.51 -4.82
C GLY A 48 2.67 13.07 -3.42
N PRO A 49 2.80 14.00 -2.46
CA PRO A 49 3.30 13.70 -1.12
C PRO A 49 2.47 12.65 -0.39
N VAL A 50 3.17 11.75 0.30
CA VAL A 50 2.59 10.76 1.22
C VAL A 50 2.84 11.24 2.64
N ASP A 51 1.82 11.19 3.50
CA ASP A 51 1.94 11.63 4.90
C ASP A 51 2.27 10.46 5.82
N VAL A 52 1.62 9.32 5.59
CA VAL A 52 1.78 8.10 6.38
C VAL A 52 1.95 6.90 5.47
N THR A 53 2.91 6.05 5.81
CA THR A 53 3.10 4.75 5.16
C THR A 53 2.91 3.64 6.19
N LEU A 54 1.88 2.81 5.98
CA LEU A 54 1.64 1.57 6.72
C LEU A 54 2.35 0.42 5.99
N VAL A 55 3.28 -0.27 6.65
CA VAL A 55 4.12 -1.29 6.02
C VAL A 55 4.11 -2.57 6.82
N SER A 56 3.62 -3.66 6.22
CA SER A 56 3.78 -5.01 6.79
C SER A 56 5.25 -5.29 7.13
N PRO A 57 5.54 -5.94 8.27
CA PRO A 57 6.91 -6.08 8.75
C PRO A 57 7.71 -7.18 8.03
N ALA A 58 7.09 -7.92 7.11
CA ALA A 58 7.78 -8.87 6.23
C ALA A 58 8.92 -8.20 5.44
N THR A 59 9.99 -8.96 5.17
CA THR A 59 11.19 -8.41 4.53
C THR A 59 10.91 -7.83 3.14
N ARG A 60 10.07 -8.50 2.33
CA ARG A 60 9.68 -8.04 1.00
C ARG A 60 8.89 -6.74 0.98
N THR A 61 8.04 -6.48 1.99
CA THR A 61 7.25 -5.24 2.09
C THR A 61 8.13 -4.09 2.56
N ARG A 62 9.00 -4.32 3.56
CA ARG A 62 10.02 -3.34 3.98
C ARG A 62 10.95 -2.96 2.84
N GLN A 63 11.51 -3.93 2.12
CA GLN A 63 12.36 -3.66 0.96
C GLN A 63 11.59 -2.99 -0.20
N THR A 64 10.29 -3.25 -0.36
CA THR A 64 9.47 -2.52 -1.33
C THR A 64 9.36 -1.06 -0.92
N TRP A 65 9.08 -0.81 0.37
CA TRP A 65 9.00 0.53 0.93
C TRP A 65 10.32 1.29 0.78
N ASP A 66 11.45 0.71 1.21
CA ASP A 66 12.75 1.39 1.18
C ASP A 66 13.11 1.90 -0.23
N ILE A 67 12.78 1.10 -1.25
CA ILE A 67 13.02 1.47 -2.65
C ILE A 67 12.01 2.49 -3.16
N VAL A 68 10.73 2.35 -2.79
CA VAL A 68 9.68 3.33 -3.14
C VAL A 68 10.00 4.69 -2.53
N ALA A 69 10.36 4.72 -1.24
CA ALA A 69 10.67 5.93 -0.48
C ALA A 69 11.84 6.72 -1.08
N ALA A 70 12.83 6.03 -1.66
CA ALA A 70 13.97 6.67 -2.30
C ALA A 70 13.61 7.49 -3.54
N GLU A 71 12.41 7.30 -4.09
CA GLU A 71 11.91 8.02 -5.28
C GLU A 71 10.84 9.07 -4.91
N LEU A 72 10.44 9.16 -3.64
CA LEU A 72 9.46 10.13 -3.16
C LEU A 72 10.14 11.38 -2.62
N ASP A 73 9.50 12.52 -2.85
CA ASP A 73 9.85 13.75 -2.14
C ASP A 73 9.27 13.73 -0.72
N GLY A 74 10.08 14.12 0.26
CA GLY A 74 9.65 14.23 1.66
C GLY A 74 9.96 13.00 2.52
N ALA A 75 9.46 13.02 3.76
CA ALA A 75 9.70 11.99 4.76
C ALA A 75 8.38 11.63 5.45
N PRO A 76 7.56 10.72 4.86
CA PRO A 76 6.33 10.26 5.51
C PRO A 76 6.62 9.62 6.86
N THR A 77 5.64 9.69 7.75
CA THR A 77 5.64 8.86 8.97
C THR A 77 5.49 7.40 8.56
N VAL A 78 6.43 6.54 8.96
CA VAL A 78 6.39 5.11 8.64
C VAL A 78 5.95 4.32 9.86
N VAL A 79 4.94 3.48 9.69
CA VAL A 79 4.41 2.59 10.73
C VAL A 79 4.55 1.16 10.25
N HIS A 80 5.25 0.35 11.04
CA HIS A 80 5.28 -1.10 10.86
C HIS A 80 4.27 -1.74 11.80
N ASP A 81 3.35 -2.54 11.26
CA ASP A 81 2.30 -3.17 12.04
C ASP A 81 2.17 -4.66 11.69
N GLU A 82 2.24 -5.54 12.69
CA GLU A 82 2.13 -6.99 12.50
C GLU A 82 0.78 -7.40 11.91
N GLN A 83 -0.29 -6.64 12.17
CA GLN A 83 -1.63 -6.88 11.65
C GLN A 83 -1.70 -6.82 10.10
N LEU A 84 -0.70 -6.19 9.47
CA LEU A 84 -0.57 -6.11 8.01
C LEU A 84 0.03 -7.40 7.39
N TYR A 85 0.36 -8.42 8.20
CA TYR A 85 0.92 -9.70 7.74
C TYR A 85 -0.09 -10.86 7.88
N GLY A 86 -1.13 -10.85 7.05
CA GLY A 86 -2.03 -12.00 6.90
C GLY A 86 -3.02 -12.21 8.04
N GLU A 87 -3.34 -11.15 8.79
CA GLU A 87 -4.39 -11.17 9.83
C GLU A 87 -5.78 -10.79 9.28
N GLY A 88 -5.92 -10.67 7.96
CA GLY A 88 -7.20 -10.40 7.31
C GLY A 88 -7.49 -8.91 7.08
N PRO A 89 -8.48 -8.61 6.21
CA PRO A 89 -8.82 -7.23 5.84
C PRO A 89 -9.34 -6.39 7.01
N ASP A 90 -10.09 -6.97 7.94
CA ASP A 90 -10.64 -6.26 9.10
C ASP A 90 -9.53 -5.71 10.01
N SER A 91 -8.44 -6.46 10.17
CA SER A 91 -7.26 -6.02 10.91
C SER A 91 -6.60 -4.81 10.25
N ILE A 92 -6.51 -4.80 8.91
CA ILE A 92 -5.99 -3.65 8.16
C ILE A 92 -6.92 -2.43 8.27
N LEU A 93 -8.24 -2.63 8.19
CA LEU A 93 -9.22 -1.56 8.36
C LEU A 93 -9.18 -0.96 9.78
N ALA A 94 -8.94 -1.79 10.79
CA ALA A 94 -8.75 -1.32 12.17
C ALA A 94 -7.50 -0.43 12.29
N VAL A 95 -6.36 -0.85 11.71
CA VAL A 95 -5.12 -0.02 11.69
C VAL A 95 -5.38 1.31 10.97
N LEU A 96 -6.03 1.29 9.80
CA LEU A 96 -6.41 2.50 9.07
C LEU A 96 -7.26 3.45 9.94
N GLY A 97 -8.21 2.92 10.69
CA GLY A 97 -9.07 3.71 11.59
C GLY A 97 -8.33 4.41 12.74
N THR A 98 -7.08 4.04 13.05
CA THR A 98 -6.25 4.70 14.08
C THR A 98 -5.44 5.89 13.57
N LEU A 99 -5.43 6.12 12.25
CA LEU A 99 -4.61 7.16 11.65
C LEU A 99 -5.07 8.57 12.05
N PRO A 100 -4.15 9.53 12.19
CA PRO A 100 -4.50 10.88 12.59
C PRO A 100 -5.32 11.56 11.49
N GLN A 101 -6.30 12.37 11.89
CA GLN A 101 -7.13 13.15 10.97
C GLN A 101 -6.34 14.12 10.10
N SER A 102 -5.09 14.46 10.47
CA SER A 102 -4.20 15.30 9.67
C SER A 102 -3.58 14.57 8.47
N ALA A 103 -3.65 13.24 8.41
CA ALA A 103 -3.12 12.50 7.25
C ALA A 103 -4.05 12.69 6.04
N GLU A 104 -3.48 13.11 4.91
CA GLU A 104 -4.19 13.34 3.66
C GLU A 104 -4.05 12.16 2.69
N THR A 105 -2.83 11.67 2.56
CA THR A 105 -2.45 10.58 1.67
C THR A 105 -1.74 9.49 2.46
N VAL A 106 -2.32 8.28 2.42
CA VAL A 106 -1.79 7.10 3.09
C VAL A 106 -1.34 6.08 2.06
N LEU A 107 -0.13 5.56 2.22
CA LEU A 107 0.37 4.42 1.46
C LEU A 107 0.33 3.16 2.33
N LEU A 108 -0.43 2.16 1.90
CA LEU A 108 -0.54 0.85 2.54
C LEU A 108 0.23 -0.19 1.73
N ILE A 109 1.23 -0.83 2.33
CA ILE A 109 2.07 -1.86 1.69
C ILE A 109 1.91 -3.20 2.41
N GLY A 110 1.31 -4.17 1.72
CA GLY A 110 0.95 -5.46 2.31
C GLY A 110 0.85 -6.62 1.31
N HIS A 111 -0.01 -7.58 1.63
CA HIS A 111 -0.12 -8.87 0.93
C HIS A 111 -1.56 -9.18 0.52
N ASN A 112 -1.70 -9.96 -0.55
CA ASN A 112 -2.99 -10.55 -0.91
C ASN A 112 -3.23 -11.82 -0.07
N PRO A 113 -4.50 -12.21 0.14
CA PRO A 113 -5.73 -11.61 -0.43
C PRO A 113 -6.18 -10.33 0.27
N ASP A 114 -5.73 -10.07 1.50
CA ASP A 114 -6.22 -9.01 2.37
C ASP A 114 -6.29 -7.63 1.69
N LEU A 115 -5.28 -7.24 0.91
CA LEU A 115 -5.32 -5.97 0.19
C LEU A 115 -6.45 -5.86 -0.83
N GLU A 116 -6.72 -6.92 -1.60
CA GLU A 116 -7.82 -6.92 -2.56
C GLU A 116 -9.17 -6.85 -1.84
N ASP A 117 -9.28 -7.51 -0.68
CA ASP A 117 -10.48 -7.48 0.16
C ASP A 117 -10.69 -6.11 0.82
N VAL A 118 -9.63 -5.43 1.26
CA VAL A 118 -9.71 -4.04 1.74
C VAL A 118 -10.23 -3.11 0.63
N VAL A 119 -9.67 -3.18 -0.57
CA VAL A 119 -10.15 -2.35 -1.69
C VAL A 119 -11.61 -2.69 -2.01
N ALA A 120 -11.96 -3.98 -2.08
CA ALA A 120 -13.33 -4.42 -2.33
C ALA A 120 -14.32 -3.91 -1.29
N THR A 121 -13.97 -3.97 0.00
CA THR A 121 -14.81 -3.47 1.09
C THR A 121 -15.01 -1.96 0.98
N LEU A 122 -13.94 -1.20 0.73
CA LEU A 122 -14.00 0.25 0.71
C LEU A 122 -14.67 0.84 -0.54
N SER A 123 -14.55 0.17 -1.70
CA SER A 123 -15.03 0.70 -2.98
C SER A 123 -16.13 -0.12 -3.66
N GLY A 124 -16.53 -1.25 -3.07
CA GLY A 124 -17.45 -2.21 -3.69
C GLY A 124 -16.88 -2.94 -4.91
N THR A 125 -15.60 -2.75 -5.26
CA THR A 125 -14.96 -3.33 -6.45
C THR A 125 -13.69 -4.07 -6.05
N ARG A 126 -13.62 -5.37 -6.34
CA ARG A 126 -12.42 -6.17 -6.08
C ARG A 126 -11.42 -6.05 -7.24
N PRO A 127 -10.23 -5.45 -7.02
CA PRO A 127 -9.20 -5.38 -8.05
C PRO A 127 -8.42 -6.69 -8.14
N VAL A 128 -7.63 -6.83 -9.20
CA VAL A 128 -6.58 -7.86 -9.29
C VAL A 128 -5.23 -7.21 -9.00
N LEU A 129 -4.67 -7.48 -7.82
CA LEU A 129 -3.38 -6.93 -7.40
C LEU A 129 -2.27 -7.94 -7.60
N LYS A 130 -1.59 -7.87 -8.75
CA LYS A 130 -0.30 -8.58 -8.93
C LYS A 130 0.77 -7.89 -8.07
N THR A 131 1.92 -8.53 -7.86
CA THR A 131 3.03 -7.89 -7.13
C THR A 131 3.41 -6.55 -7.76
N ALA A 132 3.62 -5.49 -6.97
CA ALA A 132 3.81 -4.12 -7.45
C ALA A 132 2.66 -3.58 -8.33
N THR A 133 1.42 -4.05 -8.08
CA THR A 133 0.20 -3.36 -8.49
C THR A 133 -0.27 -2.49 -7.34
N LEU A 134 -0.74 -1.29 -7.66
CA LEU A 134 -1.37 -0.38 -6.71
C LEU A 134 -2.81 -0.07 -7.12
N SER A 135 -3.64 0.23 -6.13
CA SER A 135 -4.95 0.84 -6.30
C SER A 135 -5.00 2.16 -5.55
N LEU A 136 -5.57 3.19 -6.15
CA LEU A 136 -5.80 4.49 -5.51
C LEU A 136 -7.29 4.64 -5.22
N LEU A 137 -7.61 4.86 -3.95
CA LEU A 137 -8.95 5.18 -3.48
C LEU A 137 -9.01 6.63 -3.02
N THR A 138 -10.14 7.29 -3.27
CA THR A 138 -10.40 8.66 -2.82
C THR A 138 -11.80 8.82 -2.23
N TRP A 139 -11.94 9.75 -1.29
CA TRP A 139 -13.22 10.13 -0.70
C TRP A 139 -13.15 11.53 -0.10
N ASP A 140 -14.32 12.12 0.12
CA ASP A 140 -14.49 13.36 0.87
C ASP A 140 -14.64 13.04 2.37
N GLY A 141 -13.78 13.59 3.22
CA GLY A 141 -13.81 13.37 4.66
C GLY A 141 -12.43 13.50 5.32
N ASP A 142 -12.35 13.33 6.63
CA ASP A 142 -11.10 13.48 7.39
C ASP A 142 -10.68 12.20 8.15
N ARG A 143 -11.45 11.12 8.00
CA ARG A 143 -11.19 9.83 8.66
C ARG A 143 -10.92 8.71 7.68
N PHE A 144 -10.29 7.65 8.20
CA PHE A 144 -9.94 6.41 7.49
C PHE A 144 -10.74 5.19 8.00
N ASP A 145 -11.56 5.35 9.05
CA ASP A 145 -12.52 4.34 9.56
C ASP A 145 -13.80 4.30 8.71
N LEU A 146 -13.62 4.06 7.41
CA LEU A 146 -14.67 4.19 6.43
C LEU A 146 -15.71 3.08 6.54
N THR A 147 -16.98 3.44 6.30
CA THR A 147 -18.02 2.45 6.04
C THR A 147 -17.77 1.77 4.68
N PRO A 148 -18.19 0.50 4.49
CA PRO A 148 -18.06 -0.16 3.21
C PRO A 148 -18.67 0.65 2.06
N GLY A 149 -17.98 0.69 0.92
CA GLY A 149 -18.41 1.44 -0.27
C GLY A 149 -18.28 2.97 -0.18
N ALA A 150 -17.67 3.52 0.87
CA ALA A 150 -17.55 4.97 1.06
C ALA A 150 -16.44 5.63 0.23
N ALA A 151 -15.56 4.85 -0.41
CA ALA A 151 -14.47 5.38 -1.23
C ALA A 151 -14.62 5.00 -2.71
N GLU A 152 -14.20 5.91 -3.59
CA GLU A 152 -14.14 5.65 -5.02
C GLU A 152 -12.78 5.02 -5.38
N LEU A 153 -12.79 3.92 -6.14
CA LEU A 153 -11.58 3.34 -6.74
C LEU A 153 -11.23 4.10 -8.03
N THR A 154 -10.33 5.08 -7.91
CA THR A 154 -9.98 5.98 -9.01
C THR A 154 -9.04 5.35 -10.03
N THR A 155 -8.11 4.48 -9.59
CA THR A 155 -7.23 3.75 -10.51
C THR A 155 -6.70 2.44 -9.92
N THR A 156 -6.35 1.51 -10.79
CA THR A 156 -5.55 0.31 -10.46
C THR A 156 -4.48 0.12 -11.53
N GLU A 157 -3.21 0.23 -11.14
CA GLU A 157 -2.10 0.26 -12.07
C GLU A 157 -1.08 -0.83 -11.74
N LYS A 158 -0.74 -1.66 -12.74
CA LYS A 158 0.41 -2.56 -12.65
C LYS A 158 1.65 -1.83 -13.16
N VAL A 159 2.38 -1.22 -12.24
CA VAL A 159 3.64 -0.53 -12.55
C VAL A 159 4.76 -1.56 -12.74
N ARG A 160 5.62 -1.32 -13.72
CA ARG A 160 6.78 -2.16 -14.03
C ARG A 160 8.01 -1.30 -14.18
N GLY A 161 9.13 -1.79 -13.66
CA GLY A 161 10.44 -1.23 -13.98
C GLY A 161 10.98 -1.84 -15.27
N ASP A 162 11.73 -1.03 -16.01
CA ASP A 162 12.52 -1.47 -17.16
C ASP A 162 13.58 -2.49 -16.78
#